data_AF-X1MNF3-F1
#
_entry.id   AF-X1MNF3-F1
#
_cell.length_a   1.000
_cell.length_b   1.000
_cell.length_c   1.000
_cell.angle_alpha   90.00
_cell.angle_beta   90.00
_cell.angle_gamma   90.00
#
_symmetry.space_group_name_H-M   'P 1'
#
loop_
_entity.id
_entity.type
_entity.pdbx_description
1 polymer ?
#
loop_
_entity_poly.entity_id
_entity_poly.type
_entity_poly.pdbx_seq_one_letter_code
_entity_poly.pdbx_strand_id
1 'polypeptide(L)'
;MKEFAEPIINKPVDDSLLLWLLGRGSRREGTLLADLSKKGHHGTLVNSPAWKNTPLGHNVLDFDGNNQYVEIPDHPDFTPGGNDLVVNGDFAHWTDDDPDDWRISGESDDDPEISEVDVGQGHGGTNVTGGYCNLYTSDGSTISMNIKATGGGVLNLVIGQRYRISIKIDTITAGFLQIFDYPVEHIPVTKLDTAKIYTFTFVATKTNPEFYVQNFAGPNLCDITIDYVSITPVKPFSISAWVNMHDATRFYIATKGVYNVDCEWQFRTHDDDKLHFRLCDESVDNCYLGRKYDTALTAYENQWLHFVATYNGGTSSNDIKIYLNGKQVDDSAASL
;
A
#
# COMPACT_ATOMS: atom_id res chain seq x y z
N MET A 1 -25.41 -44.92 -10.41
CA MET A 1 -24.32 -44.25 -9.69
C MET A 1 -24.85 -42.87 -9.33
N LYS A 2 -25.13 -42.59 -8.05
CA LYS A 2 -25.54 -41.24 -7.65
C LYS A 2 -24.27 -40.40 -7.70
N GLU A 3 -24.18 -39.49 -8.67
CA GLU A 3 -23.29 -38.33 -8.54
C GLU A 3 -23.62 -37.72 -7.18
N PHE A 4 -22.67 -37.82 -6.25
CA PHE A 4 -22.69 -36.91 -5.11
C PHE A 4 -22.63 -35.52 -5.74
N ALA A 5 -23.63 -34.68 -5.44
CA ALA A 5 -23.59 -33.30 -5.85
C ALA A 5 -22.23 -32.74 -5.42
N GLU A 6 -21.40 -32.39 -6.41
CA GLU A 6 -20.12 -31.75 -6.16
C GLU A 6 -20.39 -30.56 -5.22
N PRO A 7 -19.56 -30.31 -4.18
CA PRO A 7 -19.68 -29.07 -3.45
C PRO A 7 -19.44 -27.94 -4.45
N ILE A 8 -20.54 -27.34 -4.93
CA ILE A 8 -20.48 -26.22 -5.85
C ILE A 8 -19.85 -25.09 -5.04
N ILE A 9 -18.58 -24.80 -5.32
CA ILE A 9 -17.93 -23.59 -4.83
C ILE A 9 -18.57 -22.44 -5.61
N ASN A 10 -19.69 -21.95 -5.07
CA ASN A 10 -20.35 -20.79 -5.60
C ASN A 10 -19.39 -19.60 -5.50
N LYS A 11 -19.34 -18.79 -6.56
CA LYS A 11 -18.67 -17.50 -6.50
C LYS A 11 -19.19 -16.73 -5.28
N PRO A 12 -18.33 -16.01 -4.55
CA PRO A 12 -18.78 -14.97 -3.63
C PRO A 12 -19.77 -14.03 -4.36
N VAL A 13 -20.84 -13.62 -3.68
CA VAL A 13 -21.91 -12.77 -4.27
C VAL A 13 -21.59 -11.28 -4.12
N ASP A 14 -20.34 -10.92 -3.89
CA ASP A 14 -19.91 -9.54 -3.64
C ASP A 14 -19.05 -9.01 -4.79
N ASP A 15 -19.29 -7.76 -5.18
CA ASP A 15 -18.55 -7.02 -6.21
C ASP A 15 -17.17 -6.54 -5.71
N SER A 16 -16.85 -6.78 -4.43
CA SER A 16 -15.51 -6.62 -3.84
C SER A 16 -14.50 -7.68 -4.29
N LEU A 17 -14.95 -8.80 -4.86
CA LEU A 17 -14.06 -9.83 -5.38
C LEU A 17 -13.31 -9.31 -6.61
N LEU A 18 -11.97 -9.24 -6.50
CA LEU A 18 -11.14 -8.68 -7.55
C LEU A 18 -10.67 -9.73 -8.57
N LEU A 19 -10.49 -10.97 -8.15
CA LEU A 19 -10.02 -12.06 -9.00
C LEU A 19 -10.64 -13.37 -8.53
N TRP A 20 -11.20 -14.14 -9.47
CA TRP A 20 -11.71 -15.47 -9.18
C TRP A 20 -11.26 -16.45 -10.26
N LEU A 21 -10.30 -17.29 -9.89
CA LEU A 21 -9.80 -18.38 -10.73
C LEU A 21 -10.28 -19.70 -10.13
N LEU A 22 -11.07 -20.45 -10.90
CA LEU A 22 -11.67 -21.71 -10.46
C LEU A 22 -11.61 -22.75 -11.56
N GLY A 23 -10.85 -23.83 -11.32
CA GLY A 23 -10.76 -25.06 -12.12
C GLY A 23 -11.40 -25.03 -13.50
N ARG A 24 -12.52 -25.75 -13.66
CA ARG A 24 -13.24 -25.84 -14.95
C ARG A 24 -13.80 -24.51 -15.44
N GLY A 25 -14.25 -23.63 -14.53
CA GLY A 25 -14.87 -22.36 -14.90
C GLY A 25 -13.91 -21.39 -15.58
N SER A 26 -12.64 -21.39 -15.15
CA SER A 26 -11.60 -20.52 -15.68
C SER A 26 -10.89 -21.07 -16.91
N ARG A 27 -10.96 -22.39 -17.16
CA ARG A 27 -10.32 -23.00 -18.33
C ARG A 27 -10.85 -22.42 -19.64
N ARG A 28 -9.94 -22.05 -20.55
CA ARG A 28 -10.21 -21.67 -21.95
C ARG A 28 -9.26 -22.42 -22.87
N GLU A 29 -9.46 -22.27 -24.19
CA GLU A 29 -8.50 -22.76 -25.18
C GLU A 29 -7.22 -21.90 -25.16
N GLY A 30 -6.08 -22.51 -25.52
CA GLY A 30 -4.79 -21.85 -25.50
C GLY A 30 -4.27 -21.58 -24.08
N THR A 31 -3.61 -20.43 -23.91
CA THR A 31 -2.98 -20.01 -22.64
C THR A 31 -3.87 -19.13 -21.78
N LEU A 32 -5.08 -18.78 -22.23
CA LEU A 32 -5.98 -17.91 -21.47
C LEU A 32 -6.57 -18.64 -20.26
N LEU A 33 -6.50 -18.00 -19.10
CA LEU A 33 -7.18 -18.43 -17.88
C LEU A 33 -8.20 -17.35 -17.47
N ALA A 34 -9.47 -17.64 -17.62
CA ALA A 34 -10.52 -16.65 -17.41
C ALA A 34 -10.75 -16.35 -15.92
N ASP A 35 -10.59 -15.08 -15.57
CA ASP A 35 -11.18 -14.47 -14.36
C ASP A 35 -12.71 -14.49 -14.41
N LEU A 36 -13.30 -14.95 -13.30
CA LEU A 36 -14.74 -15.11 -13.08
C LEU A 36 -15.32 -14.07 -12.11
N SER A 37 -14.51 -13.13 -11.60
CA SER A 37 -14.91 -12.08 -10.65
C SER A 37 -15.71 -10.93 -11.28
N LYS A 38 -15.81 -10.92 -12.63
CA LYS A 38 -16.31 -9.82 -13.47
C LYS A 38 -15.39 -8.60 -13.60
N LYS A 39 -14.20 -8.60 -12.97
CA LYS A 39 -13.22 -7.50 -13.15
C LYS A 39 -12.44 -7.61 -14.46
N GLY A 40 -12.37 -8.81 -15.05
CA GLY A 40 -11.73 -9.01 -16.35
C GLY A 40 -10.22 -9.20 -16.24
N HIS A 41 -9.71 -9.51 -15.06
CA HIS A 41 -8.28 -9.74 -14.78
C HIS A 41 -7.87 -11.15 -15.21
N HIS A 42 -8.07 -11.47 -16.49
CA HIS A 42 -7.74 -12.78 -17.04
C HIS A 42 -6.24 -13.05 -16.93
N GLY A 43 -5.91 -14.29 -16.58
CA GLY A 43 -4.53 -14.76 -16.52
C GLY A 43 -4.04 -15.38 -17.82
N THR A 44 -2.73 -15.49 -17.93
CA THR A 44 -2.03 -16.23 -18.99
C THR A 44 -1.22 -17.35 -18.38
N LEU A 45 -1.36 -18.56 -18.91
CA LEU A 45 -0.55 -19.72 -18.57
C LEU A 45 0.85 -19.55 -19.14
N VAL A 46 1.87 -19.48 -18.28
CA VAL A 46 3.27 -19.30 -18.67
C VAL A 46 4.04 -20.60 -18.51
N ASN A 47 4.85 -20.95 -19.53
CA ASN A 47 5.62 -22.20 -19.61
C ASN A 47 4.77 -23.49 -19.54
N SER A 48 3.50 -23.39 -19.96
CA SER A 48 2.57 -24.52 -20.17
C SER A 48 2.30 -25.40 -18.94
N PRO A 49 1.78 -24.86 -17.81
CA PRO A 49 1.27 -25.68 -16.73
C PRO A 49 0.18 -26.63 -17.24
N ALA A 50 0.13 -27.85 -16.71
CA ALA A 50 -0.76 -28.89 -17.20
C ALA A 50 -2.10 -28.87 -16.47
N TRP A 51 -3.19 -29.15 -17.18
CA TRP A 51 -4.48 -29.43 -16.54
C TRP A 51 -4.52 -30.88 -16.09
N LYS A 52 -4.78 -31.11 -14.79
CA LYS A 52 -4.99 -32.44 -14.21
C LYS A 52 -6.36 -32.54 -13.55
N ASN A 53 -6.90 -33.76 -13.50
CA ASN A 53 -8.06 -34.06 -12.69
C ASN A 53 -7.60 -34.54 -11.32
N THR A 54 -8.15 -33.95 -10.26
CA THR A 54 -8.04 -34.48 -8.91
C THR A 54 -8.82 -35.81 -8.78
N PRO A 55 -8.57 -36.62 -7.75
CA PRO A 55 -9.36 -37.82 -7.49
C PRO A 55 -10.87 -37.56 -7.33
N LEU A 56 -11.27 -36.33 -7.02
CA LEU A 56 -12.66 -35.89 -6.92
C LEU A 56 -13.23 -35.35 -8.25
N GLY A 57 -12.48 -35.42 -9.35
CA GLY A 57 -12.92 -34.97 -10.68
C GLY A 57 -12.74 -33.47 -10.94
N HIS A 58 -12.27 -32.69 -9.98
CA HIS A 58 -12.00 -31.27 -10.18
C HIS A 58 -10.78 -31.07 -11.09
N ASN A 59 -10.89 -30.15 -12.06
CA ASN A 59 -9.77 -29.74 -12.89
C ASN A 59 -8.89 -28.75 -12.12
N VAL A 60 -7.60 -29.01 -12.04
CA VAL A 60 -6.59 -28.16 -11.38
C VAL A 60 -5.43 -27.90 -12.34
N LEU A 61 -4.73 -26.80 -12.12
CA LEU A 61 -3.43 -26.57 -12.76
C LEU A 61 -2.36 -27.28 -11.94
N ASP A 62 -1.51 -28.01 -12.65
CA ASP A 62 -0.35 -28.70 -12.15
C ASP A 62 0.89 -27.99 -12.67
N PHE A 63 1.77 -27.63 -11.74
CA PHE A 63 2.97 -26.85 -11.98
C PHE A 63 4.20 -27.72 -11.73
N ASP A 64 5.23 -27.55 -12.55
CA ASP A 64 6.46 -28.34 -12.52
C ASP A 64 7.42 -27.98 -11.39
N GLY A 65 7.10 -26.92 -10.62
CA GLY A 65 7.93 -26.41 -9.53
C GLY A 65 9.16 -25.62 -9.97
N ASN A 66 9.36 -25.36 -11.27
CA ASN A 66 10.53 -24.65 -11.79
C ASN A 66 10.19 -23.26 -12.31
N ASN A 67 9.42 -23.18 -13.40
CA ASN A 67 9.18 -21.92 -14.12
C ASN A 67 7.75 -21.77 -14.63
N GLN A 68 6.84 -22.65 -14.21
CA GLN A 68 5.43 -22.60 -14.58
C GLN A 68 4.64 -21.73 -13.60
N TYR A 69 3.82 -20.82 -14.13
CA TYR A 69 2.96 -19.95 -13.34
C TYR A 69 1.76 -19.43 -14.16
N VAL A 70 0.85 -18.77 -13.48
CA VAL A 70 -0.20 -17.96 -14.10
C VAL A 70 0.19 -16.50 -13.94
N GLU A 71 0.33 -15.79 -15.04
CA GLU A 71 0.58 -14.34 -15.05
C GLU A 71 -0.73 -13.58 -15.12
N ILE A 72 -0.95 -12.65 -14.19
CA ILE A 72 -2.03 -11.67 -14.26
C ILE A 72 -1.39 -10.32 -14.62
N PRO A 73 -1.88 -9.62 -15.66
CA PRO A 73 -1.37 -8.28 -15.99
C PRO A 73 -1.45 -7.33 -14.79
N ASP A 74 -0.48 -6.43 -14.70
CA ASP A 74 -0.48 -5.39 -13.68
C ASP A 74 -1.76 -4.54 -13.73
N HIS A 75 -2.31 -4.22 -12.57
CA HIS A 75 -3.50 -3.40 -12.43
C HIS A 75 -3.58 -2.75 -11.03
N PRO A 76 -4.03 -1.48 -10.91
CA PRO A 76 -4.24 -0.79 -9.62
C PRO A 76 -5.24 -1.44 -8.65
N ASP A 77 -5.98 -2.46 -9.10
CA ASP A 77 -6.88 -3.24 -8.25
C ASP A 77 -6.08 -4.13 -7.28
N PHE A 78 -4.88 -4.56 -7.68
CA PHE A 78 -4.01 -5.42 -6.88
C PHE A 78 -2.97 -4.65 -6.05
N THR A 79 -2.99 -3.32 -6.14
CA THR A 79 -2.10 -2.43 -5.39
C THR A 79 -2.72 -2.16 -4.00
N PRO A 80 -1.98 -2.39 -2.90
CA PRO A 80 -2.47 -2.12 -1.54
C PRO A 80 -2.71 -0.62 -1.24
N GLY A 81 -2.21 0.26 -2.10
CA GLY A 81 -2.51 1.70 -2.14
C GLY A 81 -3.33 2.10 -3.37
N GLY A 82 -3.97 3.26 -3.32
CA GLY A 82 -4.44 3.91 -4.54
C GLY A 82 -3.57 5.11 -4.91
N ASN A 83 -3.99 5.78 -5.98
CA ASN A 83 -3.33 7.00 -6.45
C ASN A 83 -3.30 8.06 -5.35
N ASP A 84 -2.24 8.87 -5.38
CA ASP A 84 -2.19 10.06 -4.56
C ASP A 84 -3.33 11.00 -4.93
N LEU A 85 -4.00 11.52 -3.89
CA LEU A 85 -5.12 12.42 -4.02
C LEU A 85 -4.70 13.88 -3.91
N VAL A 86 -3.44 14.16 -3.56
CA VAL A 86 -2.90 15.52 -3.40
C VAL A 86 -2.45 16.08 -4.76
N VAL A 87 -2.76 17.35 -5.04
CA VAL A 87 -2.16 18.09 -6.17
C VAL A 87 -0.87 18.72 -5.74
N ASN A 88 0.14 18.70 -6.62
CA ASN A 88 1.41 19.40 -6.38
C ASN A 88 2.01 19.04 -5.02
N GLY A 89 1.76 17.81 -4.58
CA GLY A 89 2.24 17.30 -3.30
C GLY A 89 3.74 17.07 -3.31
N ASP A 90 4.33 16.93 -4.50
CA ASP A 90 5.77 16.88 -4.79
C ASP A 90 6.37 18.27 -5.03
N PHE A 91 5.58 19.34 -4.88
CA PHE A 91 5.98 20.73 -5.12
C PHE A 91 6.66 20.97 -6.47
N ALA A 92 6.28 20.21 -7.50
CA ALA A 92 6.86 20.35 -8.84
C ALA A 92 6.45 21.63 -9.57
N HIS A 93 5.43 22.36 -9.08
CA HIS A 93 4.91 23.57 -9.71
C HIS A 93 4.78 24.75 -8.73
N TRP A 94 5.34 25.89 -9.12
CA TRP A 94 5.28 27.18 -8.44
C TRP A 94 5.07 28.26 -9.51
N THR A 95 4.00 29.05 -9.40
CA THR A 95 3.74 30.17 -10.32
C THR A 95 4.21 31.51 -9.76
N ASP A 96 4.28 31.62 -8.43
CA ASP A 96 4.79 32.76 -7.67
C ASP A 96 5.55 32.18 -6.45
N ASP A 97 5.60 32.92 -5.33
CA ASP A 97 6.34 32.51 -4.13
C ASP A 97 5.72 31.29 -3.40
N ASP A 98 4.46 30.94 -3.71
CA ASP A 98 3.67 29.87 -3.09
C ASP A 98 3.55 28.60 -3.95
N PRO A 99 3.36 27.40 -3.34
CA PRO A 99 3.05 26.19 -4.10
C PRO A 99 1.72 26.31 -4.84
N ASP A 100 1.74 25.98 -6.14
CA ASP A 100 0.54 26.01 -6.96
C ASP A 100 -0.57 25.09 -6.41
N ASP A 101 -1.81 25.55 -6.53
CA ASP A 101 -3.03 24.87 -6.09
C ASP A 101 -3.17 24.67 -4.57
N TRP A 102 -2.27 25.21 -3.76
CA TRP A 102 -2.39 25.18 -2.30
C TRP A 102 -2.94 26.49 -1.78
N ARG A 103 -3.61 26.47 -0.62
CA ARG A 103 -4.09 27.70 0.02
C ARG A 103 -3.20 28.02 1.21
N ILE A 104 -2.59 29.19 1.16
CA ILE A 104 -1.70 29.69 2.20
C ILE A 104 -2.47 30.65 3.13
N SER A 105 -2.08 30.68 4.40
CA SER A 105 -2.65 31.58 5.41
C SER A 105 -1.61 31.84 6.49
N GLY A 106 -1.38 33.12 6.78
CA GLY A 106 -0.45 33.55 7.83
C GLY A 106 0.70 34.43 7.35
N GLU A 107 0.86 34.64 6.04
CA GLU A 107 1.92 35.49 5.50
C GLU A 107 1.67 36.97 5.78
N SER A 108 2.74 37.70 6.09
CA SER A 108 2.63 39.10 6.53
C SER A 108 3.62 40.08 5.90
N ASP A 109 4.75 39.63 5.33
CA ASP A 109 5.87 40.49 4.95
C ASP A 109 6.31 40.33 3.48
N ASP A 110 7.26 41.18 3.04
CA ASP A 110 7.85 41.18 1.69
C ASP A 110 8.79 39.98 1.42
N ASP A 111 9.19 39.26 2.47
CA ASP A 111 9.99 38.03 2.41
C ASP A 111 9.07 36.85 2.66
N PRO A 112 8.89 35.93 1.71
CA PRO A 112 7.84 34.93 1.80
C PRO A 112 8.12 33.93 2.93
N GLU A 113 7.15 33.77 3.82
CA GLU A 113 7.18 32.77 4.89
C GLU A 113 7.06 31.34 4.33
N ILE A 114 6.47 31.18 3.16
CA ILE A 114 6.47 29.94 2.39
C ILE A 114 7.20 30.15 1.08
N SER A 115 8.24 29.35 0.81
CA SER A 115 9.08 29.58 -0.35
C SER A 115 9.61 28.29 -0.96
N GLU A 116 9.83 28.30 -2.28
CA GLU A 116 10.55 27.22 -2.96
C GLU A 116 12.04 27.26 -2.58
N VAL A 117 12.64 26.10 -2.30
CA VAL A 117 14.07 25.96 -2.04
C VAL A 117 14.65 24.70 -2.72
N ASP A 118 15.97 24.58 -2.74
CA ASP A 118 16.67 23.35 -3.17
C ASP A 118 16.80 22.34 -2.02
N VAL A 119 17.11 21.09 -2.38
CA VAL A 119 17.44 20.03 -1.41
C VAL A 119 18.51 20.47 -0.41
N GLY A 120 18.27 20.19 0.88
CA GLY A 120 19.18 20.51 1.97
C GLY A 120 19.18 21.98 2.38
N GLN A 121 18.28 22.81 1.84
CA GLN A 121 18.18 24.23 2.17
C GLN A 121 17.01 24.50 3.10
N GLY A 122 17.08 25.61 3.84
CA GLY A 122 15.98 26.19 4.61
C GLY A 122 15.72 27.61 4.12
N HIS A 123 15.20 28.46 4.99
CA HIS A 123 14.93 29.86 4.68
C HIS A 123 16.14 30.61 4.06
N GLY A 124 15.89 31.38 2.99
CA GLY A 124 16.91 32.14 2.26
C GLY A 124 17.75 31.30 1.27
N GLY A 125 17.25 30.13 0.86
CA GLY A 125 17.84 29.31 -0.19
C GLY A 125 18.07 30.09 -1.51
N THR A 126 19.14 29.78 -2.23
CA THR A 126 19.61 30.61 -3.36
C THR A 126 19.20 30.11 -4.75
N ASN A 127 18.50 28.97 -4.81
CA ASN A 127 18.09 28.30 -6.05
C ASN A 127 16.63 27.83 -5.92
N VAL A 128 15.72 28.57 -6.54
CA VAL A 128 14.26 28.38 -6.46
C VAL A 128 13.73 27.50 -7.61
N THR A 129 14.34 26.34 -7.81
CA THR A 129 13.86 25.36 -8.83
C THR A 129 13.89 23.93 -8.30
N GLY A 130 14.02 23.78 -6.98
CA GLY A 130 14.31 22.50 -6.35
C GLY A 130 13.08 21.62 -6.19
N GLY A 131 11.87 22.19 -6.21
CA GLY A 131 10.66 21.47 -5.86
C GLY A 131 10.59 21.08 -4.38
N TYR A 132 11.16 21.89 -3.48
CA TYR A 132 11.00 21.73 -2.03
C TYR A 132 10.31 22.95 -1.45
N CYS A 133 9.43 22.74 -0.48
CA CYS A 133 8.69 23.81 0.18
C CYS A 133 9.28 24.08 1.55
N ASN A 134 9.80 25.28 1.75
CA ASN A 134 10.24 25.74 3.06
C ASN A 134 9.11 26.48 3.78
N LEU A 135 8.91 26.19 5.07
CA LEU A 135 7.99 26.89 5.96
C LEU A 135 8.81 27.61 7.03
N TYR A 136 8.82 28.94 6.95
CA TYR A 136 9.60 29.81 7.82
C TYR A 136 8.72 30.80 8.58
N THR A 137 9.02 31.00 9.86
CA THR A 137 8.51 32.13 10.66
C THR A 137 9.58 32.54 11.65
N SER A 138 9.86 33.83 11.78
CA SER A 138 10.90 34.34 12.70
C SER A 138 10.35 34.76 14.07
N ASP A 139 9.06 35.12 14.11
CA ASP A 139 8.34 35.65 15.26
C ASP A 139 7.38 34.63 15.90
N GLY A 140 7.30 33.43 15.31
CA GLY A 140 6.37 32.36 15.69
C GLY A 140 4.91 32.70 15.43
N SER A 141 4.64 33.62 14.50
CA SER A 141 3.34 33.73 13.83
C SER A 141 2.93 32.37 13.26
N THR A 142 1.63 32.15 13.09
CA THR A 142 1.13 30.86 12.59
C THR A 142 1.07 30.90 11.07
N ILE A 143 1.86 30.05 10.42
CA ILE A 143 1.82 29.84 8.98
C ILE A 143 1.25 28.46 8.67
N SER A 144 0.30 28.40 7.75
CA SER A 144 -0.36 27.16 7.38
C SER A 144 -0.63 27.05 5.89
N MET A 145 -0.45 25.84 5.38
CA MET A 145 -0.86 25.46 4.05
C MET A 145 -1.98 24.44 4.11
N ASN A 146 -3.02 24.66 3.31
CA ASN A 146 -4.12 23.72 3.16
C ASN A 146 -3.93 22.89 1.90
N ILE A 147 -3.91 21.56 2.08
CA ILE A 147 -3.72 20.57 1.02
C ILE A 147 -4.97 20.50 0.13
N LYS A 148 -4.78 20.49 -1.19
CA LYS A 148 -5.87 20.33 -2.17
C LYS A 148 -5.86 19.00 -2.93
N ALA A 149 -7.02 18.65 -3.49
CA ALA A 149 -7.26 17.42 -4.24
C ALA A 149 -6.83 17.52 -5.69
N THR A 150 -6.51 16.38 -6.33
CA THR A 150 -6.22 16.27 -7.78
C THR A 150 -7.18 17.10 -8.64
N GLY A 151 -6.69 18.15 -9.31
CA GLY A 151 -7.48 19.08 -10.13
C GLY A 151 -7.92 20.40 -9.46
N GLY A 152 -7.21 20.88 -8.43
CA GLY A 152 -7.40 22.19 -7.79
C GLY A 152 -8.62 22.31 -6.87
N GLY A 153 -9.29 21.17 -6.62
CA GLY A 153 -10.57 21.08 -5.89
C GLY A 153 -10.46 20.72 -4.41
N VAL A 154 -11.62 20.46 -3.80
CA VAL A 154 -11.76 19.97 -2.41
C VAL A 154 -11.39 18.49 -2.33
N LEU A 155 -10.63 18.09 -1.32
CA LEU A 155 -10.23 16.69 -1.12
C LEU A 155 -11.46 15.82 -0.87
N ASN A 156 -11.75 14.88 -1.77
CA ASN A 156 -12.94 14.04 -1.69
C ASN A 156 -12.59 12.63 -1.17
N LEU A 157 -12.75 12.44 0.14
CA LEU A 157 -12.58 11.15 0.80
C LEU A 157 -13.91 10.38 0.89
N VAL A 158 -13.80 9.06 1.00
CA VAL A 158 -14.94 8.17 1.24
C VAL A 158 -15.06 7.92 2.75
N ILE A 159 -16.20 8.26 3.36
CA ILE A 159 -16.39 8.05 4.81
C ILE A 159 -16.26 6.57 5.15
N GLY A 160 -15.50 6.25 6.22
CA GLY A 160 -15.22 4.88 6.65
C GLY A 160 -14.06 4.21 5.91
N GLN A 161 -13.60 4.78 4.80
CA GLN A 161 -12.40 4.32 4.10
C GLN A 161 -11.15 4.76 4.87
N ARG A 162 -10.16 3.87 4.90
CA ARG A 162 -8.85 4.15 5.49
C ARG A 162 -7.96 4.84 4.46
N TYR A 163 -7.21 5.83 4.92
CA TYR A 163 -6.25 6.61 4.15
C TYR A 163 -4.92 6.67 4.87
N ARG A 164 -3.88 6.93 4.08
CA ARG A 164 -2.53 7.19 4.52
C ARG A 164 -2.17 8.61 4.11
N ILE A 165 -1.74 9.42 5.07
CA ILE A 165 -1.08 10.70 4.81
C ILE A 165 0.41 10.54 5.08
N SER A 166 1.24 10.97 4.13
CA SER A 166 2.68 10.96 4.28
C SER A 166 3.26 12.34 4.05
N ILE A 167 4.27 12.70 4.81
CA ILE A 167 5.06 13.91 4.64
C ILE A 167 6.54 13.55 4.74
N LYS A 168 7.37 14.10 3.86
CA LYS A 168 8.82 13.95 3.95
C LYS A 168 9.45 15.26 4.36
N ILE A 169 10.15 15.22 5.49
CA ILE A 169 10.97 16.32 5.95
C ILE A 169 12.35 16.21 5.29
N ASP A 170 12.77 17.27 4.62
CA ASP A 170 14.10 17.40 4.04
C ASP A 170 15.07 17.97 5.08
N THR A 171 14.84 19.20 5.55
CA THR A 171 15.64 19.86 6.58
C THR A 171 14.78 20.39 7.73
N ILE A 172 15.36 20.44 8.93
CA ILE A 172 14.83 21.20 10.07
C ILE A 172 15.99 21.99 10.64
N THR A 173 15.93 23.31 10.51
CA THR A 173 16.83 24.22 11.22
C THR A 173 16.28 24.50 12.62
N ALA A 174 14.96 24.66 12.75
CA ALA A 174 14.30 24.88 14.03
C ALA A 174 12.77 24.69 13.95
N GLY A 175 12.14 24.51 15.11
CA GLY A 175 10.69 24.36 15.25
C GLY A 175 10.19 22.94 15.03
N PHE A 176 8.88 22.81 14.82
CA PHE A 176 8.20 21.55 14.52
C PHE A 176 7.05 21.83 13.55
N LEU A 177 6.65 20.82 12.78
CA LEU A 177 5.40 20.84 12.01
C LEU A 177 4.32 20.01 12.70
N GLN A 178 3.07 20.38 12.45
CA GLN A 178 1.90 19.55 12.70
C GLN A 178 1.06 19.38 11.44
N ILE A 179 0.34 18.26 11.39
CA ILE A 179 -0.69 18.01 10.39
C ILE A 179 -2.01 17.76 11.12
N PHE A 180 -3.07 18.45 10.71
CA PHE A 180 -4.39 18.28 11.30
C PHE A 180 -5.51 18.48 10.27
N ASP A 181 -6.68 17.93 10.58
CA ASP A 181 -7.91 18.14 9.82
C ASP A 181 -8.80 19.13 10.56
N TYR A 182 -9.07 20.30 9.96
CA TYR A 182 -9.88 21.34 10.60
C TYR A 182 -11.39 21.06 10.46
N PRO A 183 -12.23 21.33 11.47
CA PRO A 183 -11.93 21.77 12.84
C PRO A 183 -11.81 20.61 13.85
N VAL A 184 -11.63 19.36 13.40
CA VAL A 184 -12.03 18.16 14.17
C VAL A 184 -10.84 17.31 14.70
N GLU A 185 -9.58 17.76 14.57
CA GLU A 185 -8.39 17.15 15.22
C GLU A 185 -8.20 15.63 14.97
N HIS A 186 -8.54 15.11 13.78
CA HIS A 186 -8.53 13.67 13.54
C HIS A 186 -7.16 13.04 13.25
N ILE A 187 -6.10 13.83 13.02
CA ILE A 187 -4.74 13.31 12.89
C ILE A 187 -4.00 13.58 14.20
N PRO A 188 -3.35 12.59 14.81
CA PRO A 188 -2.53 12.83 16.00
C PRO A 188 -1.47 13.88 15.68
N VAL A 189 -1.54 15.02 16.38
CA VAL A 189 -0.51 16.05 16.38
C VAL A 189 0.80 15.39 16.76
N THR A 190 1.64 15.14 15.77
CA THR A 190 2.93 14.47 15.95
C THR A 190 3.99 15.49 15.62
N LYS A 191 4.83 15.80 16.61
CA LYS A 191 6.04 16.59 16.38
C LYS A 191 6.93 15.81 15.43
N LEU A 192 7.10 16.33 14.22
CA LEU A 192 7.98 15.76 13.21
C LEU A 192 9.42 16.24 13.48
N ASP A 193 10.40 15.33 13.45
CA ASP A 193 11.85 15.60 13.60
C ASP A 193 12.59 15.19 12.30
N THR A 194 13.87 15.51 12.17
CA THR A 194 14.64 15.49 10.90
C THR A 194 14.67 14.16 10.12
N ALA A 195 14.73 14.32 8.78
CA ALA A 195 15.20 13.36 7.76
C ALA A 195 14.45 12.02 7.63
N LYS A 196 13.12 12.03 7.74
CA LYS A 196 12.29 10.83 7.56
C LYS A 196 10.98 11.14 6.85
N ILE A 197 10.45 10.11 6.19
CA ILE A 197 9.06 10.07 5.80
C ILE A 197 8.24 9.74 7.04
N TYR A 198 7.31 10.61 7.38
CA TYR A 198 6.31 10.37 8.41
C TYR A 198 5.03 9.93 7.76
N THR A 199 4.52 8.78 8.18
CA THR A 199 3.32 8.18 7.62
C THR A 199 2.29 7.95 8.72
N PHE A 200 1.10 8.51 8.53
CA PHE A 200 -0.03 8.37 9.44
C PHE A 200 -1.19 7.72 8.72
N THR A 201 -1.91 6.85 9.43
CA THR A 201 -3.11 6.20 8.91
C THR A 201 -4.32 6.73 9.66
N PHE A 202 -5.38 7.07 8.94
CA PHE A 202 -6.64 7.52 9.52
C PHE A 202 -7.83 6.92 8.77
N VAL A 203 -9.01 6.95 9.40
CA VAL A 203 -10.28 6.60 8.76
C VAL A 203 -11.02 7.89 8.49
N ALA A 204 -11.44 8.13 7.24
CA ALA A 204 -12.13 9.35 6.89
C ALA A 204 -13.50 9.43 7.61
N THR A 205 -13.73 10.52 8.31
CA THR A 205 -14.98 10.80 9.05
C THR A 205 -15.89 11.77 8.30
N LYS A 206 -15.33 12.49 7.32
CA LYS A 206 -16.04 13.40 6.41
C LYS A 206 -15.54 13.22 4.99
N THR A 207 -16.36 13.60 4.02
CA THR A 207 -15.98 13.52 2.61
C THR A 207 -15.02 14.62 2.20
N ASN A 208 -15.08 15.79 2.83
CA ASN A 208 -14.37 16.99 2.37
C ASN A 208 -13.51 17.57 3.50
N PRO A 209 -12.46 16.86 3.95
CA PRO A 209 -11.57 17.39 4.96
C PRO A 209 -10.71 18.55 4.46
N GLU A 210 -10.27 19.37 5.41
CA GLU A 210 -9.34 20.48 5.18
C GLU A 210 -8.08 20.13 5.98
N PHE A 211 -7.12 19.50 5.31
CA PHE A 211 -5.86 19.13 5.95
C PHE A 211 -4.88 20.29 5.88
N TYR A 212 -4.34 20.67 7.02
CA TYR A 212 -3.36 21.72 7.16
C TYR A 212 -2.00 21.15 7.52
N VAL A 213 -0.95 21.62 6.85
CA VAL A 213 0.43 21.56 7.32
C VAL A 213 0.73 22.92 7.93
N GLN A 214 1.10 22.94 9.21
CA GLN A 214 1.27 24.19 9.96
C GLN A 214 2.48 24.11 10.88
N ASN A 215 3.10 25.24 11.17
CA ASN A 215 4.08 25.31 12.23
C ASN A 215 3.45 25.01 13.61
N PHE A 216 4.17 24.26 14.45
CA PHE A 216 3.72 23.82 15.78
C PHE A 216 4.75 24.19 16.85
N ALA A 217 4.87 25.48 17.15
CA ALA A 217 5.80 25.92 18.18
C ALA A 217 5.32 27.08 19.08
N GLY A 218 4.12 27.63 18.88
CA GLY A 218 3.77 28.91 19.51
C GLY A 218 4.73 30.02 19.03
N PRO A 219 5.12 31.01 19.86
CA PRO A 219 5.87 32.21 19.45
C PRO A 219 7.37 31.95 19.15
N ASN A 220 7.74 30.76 18.67
CA ASN A 220 9.12 30.37 18.38
C ASN A 220 9.36 30.27 16.88
N LEU A 221 10.62 30.46 16.47
CA LEU A 221 11.06 30.30 15.09
C LEU A 221 10.75 28.89 14.56
N CYS A 222 10.19 28.84 13.35
CA CYS A 222 10.06 27.64 12.54
C CYS A 222 10.88 27.85 11.27
N ASP A 223 11.66 26.85 10.89
CA ASP A 223 12.43 26.82 9.64
C ASP A 223 12.62 25.36 9.24
N ILE A 224 11.68 24.89 8.42
CA ILE A 224 11.53 23.48 8.04
C ILE A 224 11.23 23.39 6.55
N THR A 225 12.05 22.60 5.85
CA THR A 225 11.82 22.26 4.45
C THR A 225 11.22 20.88 4.31
N ILE A 226 10.20 20.78 3.48
CA ILE A 226 9.51 19.55 3.14
C ILE A 226 9.66 19.25 1.64
N ASP A 227 9.83 17.97 1.33
CA ASP A 227 10.03 17.47 -0.03
C ASP A 227 8.71 17.02 -0.65
N TYR A 228 7.82 16.40 0.14
CA TYR A 228 6.49 16.07 -0.37
C TYR A 228 5.43 15.90 0.72
N VAL A 229 4.16 15.96 0.29
CA VAL A 229 2.97 15.57 1.04
C VAL A 229 2.05 14.72 0.14
N SER A 230 1.62 13.55 0.61
CA SER A 230 0.69 12.67 -0.12
C SER A 230 -0.47 12.21 0.74
N ILE A 231 -1.61 11.94 0.11
CA ILE A 231 -2.77 11.28 0.71
C ILE A 231 -3.25 10.18 -0.24
N THR A 232 -3.06 8.93 0.16
CA THR A 232 -3.44 7.76 -0.64
C THR A 232 -4.52 6.94 0.09
N PRO A 233 -5.53 6.40 -0.62
CA PRO A 233 -6.42 5.43 -0.01
C PRO A 233 -5.67 4.13 0.25
N VAL A 234 -6.00 3.49 1.36
CA VAL A 234 -5.46 2.19 1.76
C VAL A 234 -6.44 1.10 1.39
N LYS A 235 -6.04 0.14 0.57
CA LYS A 235 -6.91 -0.94 0.11
C LYS A 235 -6.63 -2.22 0.91
N PRO A 236 -7.45 -2.57 1.91
CA PRO A 236 -7.34 -3.88 2.55
C PRO A 236 -7.66 -4.97 1.52
N PHE A 237 -7.01 -6.12 1.64
CA PHE A 237 -7.25 -7.24 0.74
C PHE A 237 -7.03 -8.58 1.42
N SER A 238 -7.48 -9.63 0.75
CA SER A 238 -7.25 -11.00 1.19
C SER A 238 -6.97 -11.88 -0.02
N ILE A 239 -6.07 -12.84 0.15
CA ILE A 239 -5.75 -13.88 -0.84
C ILE A 239 -6.20 -15.21 -0.25
N SER A 240 -6.88 -16.03 -1.05
CA SER A 240 -7.30 -17.37 -0.66
C SER A 240 -7.02 -18.35 -1.80
N ALA A 241 -6.32 -19.44 -1.50
CA ALA A 241 -5.97 -20.46 -2.48
C ALA A 241 -6.05 -21.87 -1.88
N TRP A 242 -6.57 -22.81 -2.67
CA TRP A 242 -6.37 -24.23 -2.43
C TRP A 242 -5.14 -24.67 -3.21
N VAL A 243 -4.17 -25.27 -2.53
CA VAL A 243 -2.88 -25.67 -3.11
C VAL A 243 -2.54 -27.07 -2.66
N ASN A 244 -2.00 -27.88 -3.58
CA ASN A 244 -1.26 -29.10 -3.26
C ASN A 244 0.20 -28.84 -3.61
N MET A 245 1.04 -28.73 -2.58
CA MET A 245 2.42 -28.30 -2.71
C MET A 245 3.32 -29.54 -2.74
N HIS A 246 4.03 -29.78 -3.85
CA HIS A 246 4.93 -30.94 -3.98
C HIS A 246 6.21 -30.80 -3.14
N ASP A 247 6.72 -29.57 -3.05
CA ASP A 247 7.91 -29.19 -2.30
C ASP A 247 7.60 -27.85 -1.60
N ALA A 248 7.80 -27.82 -0.29
CA ALA A 248 7.58 -26.62 0.51
C ALA A 248 8.69 -25.58 0.38
N THR A 249 9.83 -25.92 -0.22
CA THR A 249 10.98 -25.04 -0.32
C THR A 249 10.71 -23.92 -1.32
N ARG A 250 10.70 -22.66 -0.86
CA ARG A 250 10.54 -21.45 -1.72
C ARG A 250 9.28 -21.46 -2.63
N PHE A 251 8.21 -22.11 -2.20
CA PHE A 251 6.98 -22.24 -2.98
C PHE A 251 6.16 -20.95 -2.98
N TYR A 252 5.82 -20.42 -4.16
CA TYR A 252 4.95 -19.25 -4.30
C TYR A 252 3.49 -19.66 -4.42
N ILE A 253 2.65 -19.15 -3.52
CA ILE A 253 1.18 -19.30 -3.61
C ILE A 253 0.62 -18.21 -4.49
N ALA A 254 1.04 -16.96 -4.26
CA ALA A 254 0.76 -15.80 -5.09
C ALA A 254 1.78 -14.69 -4.79
N THR A 255 2.11 -13.88 -5.79
CA THR A 255 3.02 -12.73 -5.63
C THR A 255 2.61 -11.61 -6.57
N LYS A 256 2.93 -10.37 -6.17
CA LYS A 256 2.96 -9.20 -7.04
C LYS A 256 4.37 -8.62 -6.99
N GLY A 257 5.03 -8.65 -8.14
CA GLY A 257 6.43 -8.29 -8.28
C GLY A 257 7.40 -9.34 -7.73
N VAL A 258 8.67 -9.02 -7.89
CA VAL A 258 9.85 -9.79 -7.51
C VAL A 258 10.56 -9.06 -6.37
N TYR A 259 10.91 -9.82 -5.33
CA TYR A 259 11.58 -9.28 -4.13
C TYR A 259 12.91 -8.60 -4.48
N ASN A 260 13.17 -7.42 -3.90
CA ASN A 260 14.34 -6.58 -4.20
C ASN A 260 14.40 -6.09 -5.66
N VAL A 261 13.25 -5.98 -6.33
CA VAL A 261 13.12 -5.46 -7.71
C VAL A 261 11.90 -4.55 -7.82
N ASP A 262 10.72 -5.12 -7.64
CA ASP A 262 9.42 -4.45 -7.81
C ASP A 262 8.32 -5.11 -6.96
N CYS A 263 8.71 -5.82 -5.89
CA CYS A 263 7.76 -6.47 -5.01
C CYS A 263 6.81 -5.44 -4.40
N GLU A 264 5.51 -5.75 -4.44
CA GLU A 264 4.52 -5.09 -3.60
C GLU A 264 4.05 -6.01 -2.48
N TRP A 265 3.88 -7.31 -2.78
CA TRP A 265 3.51 -8.29 -1.78
C TRP A 265 3.84 -9.72 -2.22
N GLN A 266 4.08 -10.60 -1.25
CA GLN A 266 4.34 -12.02 -1.51
C GLN A 266 3.67 -12.91 -0.47
N PHE A 267 2.95 -13.94 -0.95
CA PHE A 267 2.45 -15.04 -0.14
C PHE A 267 3.13 -16.34 -0.59
N ARG A 268 4.05 -16.83 0.23
CA ARG A 268 4.97 -17.91 -0.16
C ARG A 268 5.55 -18.63 1.06
N THR A 269 6.19 -19.76 0.82
CA THR A 269 7.13 -20.33 1.77
C THR A 269 8.58 -19.88 1.50
N HIS A 270 9.45 -20.03 2.49
CA HIS A 270 10.89 -19.72 2.38
C HIS A 270 11.74 -21.01 2.33
N ASP A 271 13.06 -20.85 2.41
CA ASP A 271 14.07 -21.93 2.39
C ASP A 271 13.97 -22.89 3.59
N ASP A 272 13.26 -22.47 4.64
CA ASP A 272 13.00 -23.25 5.85
C ASP A 272 11.56 -23.81 5.90
N ASP A 273 10.88 -23.82 4.75
CA ASP A 273 9.51 -24.31 4.54
C ASP A 273 8.44 -23.58 5.36
N LYS A 274 8.77 -22.45 5.97
CA LYS A 274 7.82 -21.66 6.75
C LYS A 274 7.01 -20.76 5.84
N LEU A 275 5.75 -20.53 6.21
CA LEU A 275 4.80 -19.73 5.45
C LEU A 275 4.89 -18.26 5.84
N HIS A 276 5.05 -17.39 4.84
CA HIS A 276 5.20 -15.95 4.99
C HIS A 276 4.16 -15.21 4.15
N PHE A 277 3.61 -14.14 4.71
CA PHE A 277 2.93 -13.12 3.93
C PHE A 277 3.51 -11.75 4.27
N ARG A 278 3.97 -11.03 3.25
CA ARG A 278 4.66 -9.74 3.38
C ARG A 278 4.17 -8.73 2.35
N LEU A 279 4.18 -7.47 2.75
CA LEU A 279 4.03 -6.28 1.91
C LEU A 279 5.40 -5.62 1.81
N CYS A 280 5.88 -5.43 0.60
CA CYS A 280 7.18 -4.82 0.29
C CYS A 280 6.95 -3.33 -0.04
N ASP A 281 7.86 -2.45 0.40
CA ASP A 281 7.88 -1.06 -0.08
C ASP A 281 9.12 -0.73 -0.93
N GLU A 282 10.09 -1.66 -1.00
CA GLU A 282 11.29 -1.62 -1.83
C GLU A 282 12.15 -0.34 -1.65
N SER A 283 11.96 0.38 -0.54
CA SER A 283 12.73 1.60 -0.23
C SER A 283 14.20 1.32 0.10
N VAL A 284 14.53 0.16 0.68
CA VAL A 284 15.89 -0.34 0.98
C VAL A 284 15.94 -1.88 0.99
N ASP A 285 17.09 -2.51 1.16
CA ASP A 285 17.13 -3.97 1.37
C ASP A 285 16.31 -4.38 2.63
N ASN A 286 15.50 -5.44 2.51
CA ASN A 286 14.67 -5.99 3.59
C ASN A 286 13.61 -5.03 4.15
N CYS A 287 13.09 -4.09 3.36
CA CYS A 287 11.99 -3.21 3.77
C CYS A 287 10.61 -3.84 3.50
N TYR A 288 10.12 -4.60 4.47
CA TYR A 288 8.78 -5.17 4.37
C TYR A 288 8.04 -5.26 5.70
N LEU A 289 6.72 -5.18 5.60
CA LEU A 289 5.79 -5.48 6.68
C LEU A 289 5.28 -6.91 6.50
N GLY A 290 5.49 -7.80 7.46
CA GLY A 290 5.06 -9.19 7.28
C GLY A 290 4.83 -9.99 8.55
N ARG A 291 4.10 -11.09 8.39
CA ARG A 291 3.92 -12.14 9.39
C ARG A 291 4.36 -13.47 8.83
N LYS A 292 4.71 -14.39 9.72
CA LYS A 292 4.99 -15.79 9.38
C LYS A 292 4.28 -16.74 10.33
N TYR A 293 4.08 -17.96 9.85
CA TYR A 293 3.83 -19.11 10.69
C TYR A 293 5.18 -19.80 10.95
N ASP A 294 5.69 -19.75 12.18
CA ASP A 294 7.05 -20.21 12.52
C ASP A 294 7.15 -21.74 12.66
N THR A 295 6.35 -22.48 11.90
CA THR A 295 6.36 -23.94 11.80
C THR A 295 6.54 -24.33 10.34
N ALA A 296 7.56 -25.16 10.08
CA ALA A 296 7.84 -25.68 8.74
C ALA A 296 6.65 -26.51 8.21
N LEU A 297 6.33 -26.34 6.93
CA LEU A 297 5.23 -27.04 6.27
C LEU A 297 5.63 -28.35 5.58
N THR A 298 6.88 -28.82 5.74
CA THR A 298 7.41 -30.05 5.14
C THR A 298 6.48 -31.27 5.35
N ALA A 299 5.87 -31.39 6.52
CA ALA A 299 4.96 -32.50 6.84
C ALA A 299 3.63 -32.47 6.06
N TYR A 300 3.32 -31.36 5.39
CA TYR A 300 2.11 -31.16 4.60
C TYR A 300 2.36 -31.22 3.09
N GLU A 301 3.57 -31.53 2.64
CA GLU A 301 3.84 -31.76 1.23
C GLU A 301 2.95 -32.86 0.65
N ASN A 302 2.56 -32.68 -0.61
CA ASN A 302 1.65 -33.54 -1.36
C ASN A 302 0.22 -33.64 -0.79
N GLN A 303 -0.15 -32.74 0.12
CA GLN A 303 -1.49 -32.64 0.69
C GLN A 303 -2.19 -31.37 0.21
N TRP A 304 -3.52 -31.44 0.06
CA TRP A 304 -4.33 -30.27 -0.21
C TRP A 304 -4.45 -29.41 1.05
N LEU A 305 -4.06 -28.15 0.93
CA LEU A 305 -4.12 -27.14 1.98
C LEU A 305 -4.92 -25.94 1.48
N HIS A 306 -5.69 -25.34 2.40
CA HIS A 306 -6.32 -24.04 2.17
C HIS A 306 -5.50 -22.95 2.85
N PHE A 307 -4.91 -22.09 2.03
CA PHE A 307 -4.12 -20.96 2.46
C PHE A 307 -4.93 -19.68 2.36
N VAL A 308 -4.94 -18.87 3.42
CA VAL A 308 -5.52 -17.52 3.39
C VAL A 308 -4.56 -16.54 4.03
N ALA A 309 -4.38 -15.40 3.40
CA ALA A 309 -3.69 -14.25 3.98
C ALA A 309 -4.59 -13.02 3.92
N THR A 310 -4.62 -12.21 4.97
CA THR A 310 -5.41 -10.98 5.03
C THR A 310 -4.55 -9.82 5.47
N TYR A 311 -4.73 -8.66 4.84
CA TYR A 311 -4.15 -7.40 5.26
C TYR A 311 -5.27 -6.37 5.45
N ASN A 312 -5.31 -5.73 6.62
CA ASN A 312 -6.36 -4.77 6.95
C ASN A 312 -6.04 -3.32 6.51
N GLY A 313 -4.84 -3.05 5.98
CA GLY A 313 -4.44 -1.69 5.60
C GLY A 313 -3.56 -0.93 6.60
N GLY A 314 -3.25 -1.49 7.77
CA GLY A 314 -2.45 -0.78 8.78
C GLY A 314 -0.93 -0.82 8.51
N THR A 315 -0.16 -0.24 9.42
CA THR A 315 1.32 -0.13 9.33
C THR A 315 2.03 -1.07 10.31
N SER A 316 1.29 -1.87 11.08
CA SER A 316 1.85 -2.86 12.00
C SER A 316 1.84 -4.25 11.37
N SER A 317 2.83 -5.09 11.68
CA SER A 317 2.79 -6.50 11.25
C SER A 317 1.56 -7.21 11.81
N ASN A 318 0.99 -6.73 12.91
CA ASN A 318 -0.25 -7.25 13.49
C ASN A 318 -1.49 -7.03 12.61
N ASP A 319 -1.41 -6.16 11.61
CA ASP A 319 -2.47 -5.91 10.62
C ASP A 319 -2.54 -6.97 9.53
N ILE A 320 -1.59 -7.91 9.55
CA ILE A 320 -1.53 -9.08 8.71
C ILE A 320 -1.97 -10.31 9.53
N LYS A 321 -2.72 -11.22 8.88
CA LYS A 321 -3.09 -12.53 9.42
C LYS A 321 -2.86 -13.61 8.37
N ILE A 322 -2.47 -14.80 8.83
CA ILE A 322 -2.30 -15.99 7.98
C ILE A 322 -3.14 -17.12 8.56
N TYR A 323 -3.92 -17.77 7.71
CA TYR A 323 -4.74 -18.92 8.06
C TYR A 323 -4.36 -20.13 7.21
N LEU A 324 -4.33 -21.29 7.85
CA LEU A 324 -4.11 -22.60 7.24
C LEU A 324 -5.28 -23.50 7.62
N ASN A 325 -5.99 -24.04 6.62
CA ASN A 325 -7.17 -24.89 6.80
C ASN A 325 -8.22 -24.26 7.74
N GLY A 326 -8.47 -22.96 7.58
CA GLY A 326 -9.44 -22.19 8.35
C GLY A 326 -9.01 -21.79 9.77
N LYS A 327 -7.82 -22.17 10.22
CA LYS A 327 -7.27 -21.75 11.53
C LYS A 327 -6.22 -20.65 11.33
N GLN A 328 -6.28 -19.58 12.13
CA GLN A 328 -5.21 -18.59 12.16
C GLN A 328 -3.92 -19.23 12.73
N VAL A 329 -2.82 -19.11 12.01
CA VAL A 329 -1.54 -19.76 12.33
C VAL A 329 -0.36 -18.80 12.45
N ASP A 330 -0.47 -17.54 11.99
CA ASP A 330 0.62 -16.59 12.17
C ASP A 330 0.94 -16.38 13.65
N ASP A 331 2.21 -16.55 14.03
CA ASP A 331 2.68 -16.47 15.41
C ASP A 331 3.83 -15.46 15.58
N SER A 332 4.54 -15.14 14.51
CA SER A 332 5.74 -14.30 14.56
C SER A 332 5.74 -13.25 13.46
N ALA A 333 6.44 -12.12 13.69
CA ALA A 333 6.75 -11.21 12.59
C ALA A 333 7.62 -11.94 11.56
N ALA A 334 7.38 -11.71 10.27
CA ALA A 334 8.37 -12.04 9.26
C ALA A 334 9.51 -11.03 9.48
N SER A 335 10.73 -11.51 9.69
CA SER A 335 11.87 -10.71 10.13
C SER A 335 12.17 -9.55 9.17
N LEU A 336 12.34 -8.33 9.69
CA LEU A 336 13.19 -7.32 9.06
C LEU A 336 14.67 -7.74 9.17
#